data_AF-A0A830FY66-F1
#
_entry.id   AF-A0A830FY66-F1
#
_cell.length_a   1.000
_cell.length_b   1.000
_cell.length_c   1.000
_cell.angle_alpha   90.00
_cell.angle_beta   90.00
_cell.angle_gamma   90.00
#
_symmetry.space_group_name_H-M   'P 1'
#
loop_
_entity.id
_entity.type
_entity.pdbx_description
1 polymer ?
#
loop_
_entity_poly.entity_id
_entity_poly.type
_entity_poly.pdbx_seq_one_letter_code
_entity_poly.pdbx_strand_id
1 'polypeptide(L)'
;MEPHRKGDLTEAIVIAELKRRGIPVSVPFGDNERYDLLAEDDDGEVWQIQVKTGHFDGECVVFRGYSTHTNASGNTRKSYDGDVDYFLVHCDEVDGLYLVPESAVGSNMSLRVAEAKQDHRTINWATDYDFDERWPPSGETGDWRDAVVADLRARDIDVLDARKSDAPYELVLRTEDDALHRTSLRPGSVSGGRVRFDTGRTRAPGPGAVDLVLVRCRDTDETYLIERAAYDESISLRVAPPRNDDARTHRAADYTVERRWPPA
;
A
#
# COMPACT_ATOMS: atom_id res chain seq x y z
N MET A 1 30.25 -14.98 -1.34
CA MET A 1 30.06 -14.19 -0.10
C MET A 1 28.99 -14.88 0.74
N GLU A 2 29.13 -14.95 2.06
CA GLU A 2 28.07 -15.48 2.91
C GLU A 2 26.82 -14.59 2.86
N PRO A 3 25.59 -15.14 2.96
CA PRO A 3 24.36 -14.38 2.77
C PRO A 3 24.25 -13.13 3.66
N HIS A 4 24.64 -13.25 4.93
CA HIS A 4 24.62 -12.14 5.89
C HIS A 4 25.53 -10.99 5.45
N ARG A 5 26.77 -11.32 5.08
CA ARG A 5 27.76 -10.33 4.62
C ARG A 5 27.33 -9.64 3.32
N LYS A 6 26.51 -10.30 2.48
CA LYS A 6 25.91 -9.69 1.28
C LYS A 6 24.83 -8.68 1.69
N GLY A 7 24.01 -9.01 2.69
CA GLY A 7 23.04 -8.09 3.29
C GLY A 7 23.71 -6.83 3.84
N ASP A 8 24.69 -6.99 4.74
CA ASP A 8 25.42 -5.88 5.36
C ASP A 8 26.05 -4.95 4.32
N LEU A 9 26.64 -5.53 3.26
CA LEU A 9 27.19 -4.75 2.14
C LEU A 9 26.09 -3.98 1.40
N THR A 10 24.95 -4.61 1.14
CA THR A 10 23.83 -3.97 0.45
C THR A 10 23.30 -2.79 1.26
N GLU A 11 23.12 -2.95 2.57
CA GLU A 11 22.70 -1.87 3.48
C GLU A 11 23.69 -0.69 3.45
N ALA A 12 25.00 -0.98 3.53
CA ALA A 12 26.03 0.05 3.47
C ALA A 12 26.01 0.80 2.11
N ILE A 13 25.82 0.10 1.00
CA ILE A 13 25.69 0.70 -0.34
C ILE A 13 24.46 1.60 -0.38
N VAL A 14 23.30 1.10 0.06
CA VAL A 14 22.05 1.85 0.06
C VAL A 14 22.17 3.12 0.90
N ILE A 15 22.72 3.03 2.13
CA ILE A 15 22.95 4.21 2.96
C ILE A 15 23.85 5.21 2.23
N ALA A 16 24.92 4.76 1.59
CA ALA A 16 25.80 5.65 0.84
C ALA A 16 25.07 6.33 -0.34
N GLU A 17 24.24 5.59 -1.07
CA GLU A 17 23.43 6.11 -2.18
C GLU A 17 22.40 7.15 -1.72
N LEU A 18 21.73 6.91 -0.59
CA LEU A 18 20.82 7.88 0.02
C LEU A 18 21.57 9.15 0.47
N LYS A 19 22.73 8.98 1.12
CA LYS A 19 23.56 10.12 1.54
C LYS A 19 24.11 10.94 0.38
N ARG A 20 24.46 10.31 -0.74
CA ARG A 20 24.86 11.02 -1.97
C ARG A 20 23.75 11.93 -2.51
N ARG A 21 22.49 11.53 -2.31
CA ARG A 21 21.29 12.27 -2.69
C ARG A 21 20.88 13.32 -1.65
N GLY A 22 21.62 13.45 -0.55
CA GLY A 22 21.30 14.40 0.52
C GLY A 22 20.20 13.94 1.47
N ILE A 23 19.75 12.69 1.36
CA ILE A 23 18.62 12.15 2.14
C ILE A 23 19.08 11.86 3.58
N PRO A 24 18.43 12.46 4.60
CA PRO A 24 18.67 12.08 5.99
C PRO A 24 18.29 10.62 6.23
N VAL A 25 19.13 9.92 6.99
CA VAL A 25 18.98 8.49 7.27
C VAL A 25 19.34 8.24 8.71
N SER A 26 18.49 7.48 9.41
CA SER A 26 18.73 6.96 10.76
C SER A 26 18.71 5.43 10.74
N VAL A 27 19.63 4.80 11.46
CA VAL A 27 19.75 3.34 11.55
C VAL A 27 19.38 2.92 12.97
N PRO A 28 18.53 1.89 13.16
CA PRO A 28 18.17 1.39 14.48
C PRO A 28 19.39 0.83 15.22
N PHE A 29 19.34 0.86 16.56
CA PHE A 29 20.40 0.29 17.38
C PHE A 29 20.13 -1.18 17.65
N GLY A 30 20.71 -2.05 16.84
CA GLY A 30 20.55 -3.51 16.90
C GLY A 30 19.78 -4.08 15.70
N ASP A 31 19.55 -5.39 15.71
CA ASP A 31 19.02 -6.15 14.57
C ASP A 31 17.64 -6.79 14.87
N ASN A 32 16.88 -6.21 15.79
CA ASN A 32 15.57 -6.76 16.21
C ASN A 32 14.39 -6.14 15.45
N GLU A 33 14.65 -5.04 14.78
CA GLU A 33 13.70 -4.20 14.08
C GLU A 33 13.33 -4.84 12.75
N ARG A 34 12.12 -4.53 12.27
CA ARG A 34 11.61 -5.05 11.00
C ARG A 34 12.05 -4.18 9.81
N TYR A 35 12.71 -3.07 10.06
CA TYR A 35 13.27 -2.16 9.06
C TYR A 35 14.77 -2.03 9.31
N ASP A 36 15.53 -1.72 8.27
CA ASP A 36 16.99 -1.56 8.38
C ASP A 36 17.36 -0.07 8.50
N LEU A 37 16.52 0.83 7.99
CA LEU A 37 16.73 2.27 8.09
C LEU A 37 15.43 3.07 8.09
N LEU A 38 15.51 4.29 8.62
CA LEU A 38 14.54 5.35 8.44
C LEU A 38 15.12 6.39 7.49
N ALA A 39 14.36 6.82 6.50
CA ALA A 39 14.73 7.92 5.61
C ALA A 39 13.73 9.07 5.74
N GLU A 40 14.22 10.30 5.80
CA GLU A 40 13.40 11.51 5.87
C GLU A 40 13.34 12.17 4.50
N ASP A 41 12.16 12.55 4.03
CA ASP A 41 12.03 13.33 2.80
C ASP A 41 12.15 14.84 3.04
N ASP A 42 12.05 15.62 1.96
CA ASP A 42 12.21 17.07 2.00
C ASP A 42 11.08 17.78 2.77
N ASP A 43 9.93 17.12 2.97
CA ASP A 43 8.80 17.62 3.75
C ASP A 43 8.90 17.22 5.24
N GLY A 44 9.91 16.44 5.62
CA GLY A 44 10.14 15.98 6.99
C GLY A 44 9.36 14.72 7.36
N GLU A 45 8.72 14.04 6.40
CA GLU A 45 8.09 12.76 6.64
C GLU A 45 9.14 11.65 6.72
N VAL A 46 8.92 10.69 7.62
CA VAL A 46 9.87 9.63 7.92
C VAL A 46 9.33 8.29 7.47
N TRP A 47 10.08 7.63 6.60
CA TRP A 47 9.73 6.38 5.96
C TRP A 47 10.51 5.21 6.57
N GLN A 48 9.80 4.17 7.00
CA GLN A 48 10.38 2.91 7.47
C GLN A 48 10.76 2.04 6.28
N ILE A 49 12.06 1.77 6.11
CA ILE A 49 12.58 1.10 4.92
C ILE A 49 13.30 -0.19 5.31
N GLN A 50 12.88 -1.30 4.69
CA GLN A 50 13.64 -2.54 4.69
C GLN A 50 14.50 -2.61 3.42
N VAL A 51 15.80 -2.77 3.57
CA VAL A 51 16.73 -3.01 2.48
C VAL A 51 16.66 -4.48 2.04
N LYS A 52 16.73 -4.70 0.73
CA LYS A 52 16.82 -6.03 0.13
C LYS A 52 17.88 -6.08 -0.95
N THR A 53 18.68 -7.13 -0.92
CA THR A 53 19.53 -7.49 -2.07
C THR A 53 18.67 -8.14 -3.15
N GLY A 54 18.60 -7.51 -4.32
CA GLY A 54 18.07 -8.10 -5.54
C GLY A 54 19.01 -9.16 -6.13
N HIS A 55 18.45 -10.09 -6.89
CA HIS A 55 19.20 -11.01 -7.73
C HIS A 55 18.73 -10.89 -9.17
N PHE A 56 19.65 -10.59 -10.08
CA PHE A 56 19.34 -10.54 -11.51
C PHE A 56 19.41 -11.94 -12.14
N ASP A 57 18.33 -12.38 -12.76
CA ASP A 57 18.24 -13.70 -13.41
C ASP A 57 18.50 -13.67 -14.93
N GLY A 58 18.83 -12.49 -15.47
CA GLY A 58 19.00 -12.26 -16.91
C GLY A 58 17.85 -11.47 -17.55
N GLU A 59 16.67 -11.44 -16.94
CA GLU A 59 15.54 -10.62 -17.39
C GLU A 59 14.98 -9.72 -16.29
N CYS A 60 14.98 -10.21 -15.05
CA CYS A 60 14.35 -9.56 -13.91
C CYS A 60 15.29 -9.45 -12.71
N VAL A 61 15.09 -8.42 -11.90
CA VAL A 61 15.60 -8.32 -10.53
C VAL A 61 14.58 -8.96 -9.60
N VAL A 62 14.97 -10.01 -8.89
CA VAL A 62 14.09 -10.79 -8.01
C VAL A 62 14.47 -10.59 -6.55
N PHE A 63 13.47 -10.39 -5.69
CA PHE A 63 13.66 -10.29 -4.25
C PHE A 63 12.50 -10.93 -3.47
N ARG A 64 12.69 -11.10 -2.15
CA ARG A 64 11.73 -11.74 -1.24
C ARG A 64 11.07 -10.72 -0.33
N GLY A 65 9.74 -10.79 -0.22
CA GLY A 65 8.91 -9.98 0.68
C GLY A 65 8.70 -10.62 2.06
N TYR A 66 9.72 -11.31 2.60
CA TYR A 66 9.65 -11.87 3.96
C TYR A 66 11.04 -11.90 4.58
N SER A 67 11.09 -11.84 5.92
CA SER A 67 12.32 -12.12 6.67
C SER A 67 12.41 -13.61 7.00
N THR A 68 13.63 -14.11 7.13
CA THR A 68 13.88 -15.48 7.63
C THR A 68 14.73 -15.38 8.88
N HIS A 69 14.22 -15.88 10.00
CA HIS A 69 15.01 -16.04 11.22
C HIS A 69 15.29 -17.52 11.44
N THR A 70 16.56 -17.84 11.65
CA THR A 70 16.99 -19.18 12.02
C THR A 70 17.10 -19.22 13.55
N ASN A 71 16.31 -20.07 14.19
CA ASN A 71 16.45 -20.36 15.61
C ASN A 71 16.90 -21.82 15.81
N ALA A 72 17.18 -22.20 17.07
CA ALA A 72 17.61 -23.55 17.41
C ALA A 72 16.61 -24.66 17.02
N SER A 73 15.37 -24.29 16.67
CA SER A 73 14.29 -25.19 16.28
C SER A 73 14.02 -25.20 14.75
N GLY A 74 14.74 -24.39 13.97
CA GLY A 74 14.66 -24.34 12.51
C GLY A 74 14.50 -22.91 11.96
N ASN A 75 14.15 -22.83 10.68
CA ASN A 75 13.95 -21.55 10.00
C ASN A 75 12.47 -21.15 10.06
N THR A 76 12.18 -19.99 10.65
CA THR A 76 10.85 -19.38 10.61
C THR A 76 10.85 -18.24 9.61
N ARG A 77 9.84 -18.20 8.74
CA ARG A 77 9.61 -17.10 7.80
C ARG A 77 8.50 -16.21 8.34
N LYS A 78 8.70 -14.89 8.31
CA LYS A 78 7.69 -13.91 8.70
C LYS A 78 7.48 -12.92 7.55
N SER A 79 6.28 -12.91 6.96
CA SER A 79 5.87 -11.90 5.99
C SER A 79 5.75 -10.53 6.66
N TYR A 80 5.92 -9.48 5.87
CA TYR A 80 5.61 -8.12 6.30
C TYR A 80 4.10 -7.87 6.11
N ASP A 81 3.49 -7.09 7.01
CA ASP A 81 2.06 -6.73 7.03
C ASP A 81 1.88 -5.40 7.77
N GLY A 82 2.25 -4.29 7.13
CA GLY A 82 2.32 -2.96 7.73
C GLY A 82 3.55 -2.77 8.63
N ASP A 83 4.58 -3.61 8.46
CA ASP A 83 5.80 -3.58 9.29
C ASP A 83 6.78 -2.50 8.80
N VAL A 84 6.72 -2.14 7.51
CA VAL A 84 7.58 -1.16 6.83
C VAL A 84 6.78 -0.44 5.74
N ASP A 85 7.16 0.79 5.39
CA ASP A 85 6.51 1.51 4.29
C ASP A 85 6.99 1.01 2.92
N TYR A 86 8.31 0.79 2.80
CA TYR A 86 8.94 0.38 1.54
C TYR A 86 10.01 -0.70 1.72
N PHE A 87 10.19 -1.46 0.65
CA PHE A 87 11.43 -2.17 0.38
C PHE A 87 12.32 -1.32 -0.52
N LEU A 88 13.58 -1.12 -0.12
CA LEU A 88 14.60 -0.52 -0.96
C LEU A 88 15.50 -1.63 -1.50
N VAL A 89 15.30 -1.98 -2.76
CA VAL A 89 15.92 -3.14 -3.41
C VAL A 89 17.12 -2.69 -4.23
N HIS A 90 18.31 -3.17 -3.88
CA HIS A 90 19.54 -2.88 -4.63
C HIS A 90 20.05 -4.14 -5.35
N CYS A 91 20.43 -4.01 -6.62
CA CYS A 91 20.96 -5.09 -7.44
C CYS A 91 22.26 -4.67 -8.14
N ASP A 92 23.39 -5.17 -7.65
CA ASP A 92 24.73 -4.88 -8.20
C ASP A 92 24.84 -5.22 -9.70
N GLU A 93 24.23 -6.33 -10.13
CA GLU A 93 24.39 -6.86 -11.49
C GLU A 93 23.84 -5.93 -12.59
N VAL A 94 22.87 -5.07 -12.25
CA VAL A 94 22.25 -4.10 -13.17
C VAL A 94 22.40 -2.66 -12.71
N ASP A 95 23.21 -2.41 -11.66
CA ASP A 95 23.40 -1.10 -11.03
C ASP A 95 22.06 -0.40 -10.71
N GLY A 96 21.11 -1.20 -10.18
CA GLY A 96 19.72 -0.77 -9.98
C GLY A 96 19.40 -0.54 -8.51
N LEU A 97 18.70 0.56 -8.22
CA LEU A 97 18.13 0.87 -6.91
C LEU A 97 16.63 1.13 -7.09
N TYR A 98 15.80 0.35 -6.41
CA TYR A 98 14.35 0.36 -6.61
C TYR A 98 13.60 0.58 -5.31
N LEU A 99 12.69 1.55 -5.30
CA LEU A 99 11.80 1.83 -4.19
C LEU A 99 10.44 1.16 -4.42
N VAL A 100 10.12 0.15 -3.62
CA VAL A 100 8.92 -0.67 -3.80
C VAL A 100 8.02 -0.59 -2.57
N PRO A 101 6.75 -0.16 -2.69
CA PRO A 101 5.85 -0.10 -1.55
C PRO A 101 5.57 -1.50 -1.01
N GLU A 102 5.52 -1.65 0.32
CA GLU A 102 5.26 -2.95 0.98
C GLU A 102 3.98 -3.60 0.43
N SER A 103 2.94 -2.80 0.21
CA SER A 103 1.62 -3.23 -0.27
C SER A 103 1.62 -3.88 -1.66
N ALA A 104 2.65 -3.63 -2.48
CA ALA A 104 2.81 -4.26 -3.80
C ALA A 104 3.50 -5.63 -3.71
N VAL A 105 4.12 -5.97 -2.59
CA VAL A 105 4.99 -7.15 -2.46
C VAL A 105 4.24 -8.31 -1.82
N GLY A 106 4.19 -9.44 -2.54
CA GLY A 106 3.75 -10.72 -1.99
C GLY A 106 4.86 -11.45 -1.22
N SER A 107 4.94 -12.78 -1.35
CA SER A 107 6.08 -13.54 -0.80
C SER A 107 7.38 -13.28 -1.55
N ASN A 108 7.29 -12.88 -2.81
CA ASN A 108 8.38 -12.50 -3.69
C ASN A 108 7.84 -11.55 -4.75
N MET A 109 8.74 -10.81 -5.37
CA MET A 109 8.44 -9.93 -6.49
C MET A 109 9.60 -9.95 -7.48
N SER A 110 9.28 -9.75 -8.75
CA SER A 110 10.24 -9.69 -9.85
C SER A 110 10.02 -8.39 -10.61
N LEU A 111 11.08 -7.59 -10.72
CA LEU A 111 11.10 -6.32 -11.45
C LEU A 111 11.77 -6.56 -12.80
N ARG A 112 11.01 -6.44 -13.89
CA ARG A 112 11.50 -6.77 -15.23
C ARG A 112 12.33 -5.61 -15.79
N VAL A 113 13.56 -5.89 -16.19
CA VAL A 113 14.50 -4.91 -16.77
C VAL A 113 14.55 -5.02 -18.29
N ALA A 114 14.38 -6.23 -18.83
CA ALA A 114 14.45 -6.49 -20.27
C ALA A 114 13.09 -6.37 -20.97
N GLU A 115 13.09 -5.93 -22.23
CA GLU A 115 11.87 -5.87 -23.06
C GLU A 115 11.11 -7.21 -23.04
N ALA A 116 9.78 -7.13 -22.93
CA ALA A 116 8.91 -8.28 -22.97
C ALA A 116 8.43 -8.52 -24.40
N LYS A 117 8.37 -9.79 -24.83
CA LYS A 117 7.80 -10.15 -26.15
C LYS A 117 6.32 -9.77 -26.28
N GLN A 118 5.62 -9.67 -25.14
CA GLN A 118 4.27 -9.16 -25.02
C GLN A 118 4.19 -8.35 -23.74
N ASP A 119 3.81 -7.09 -23.84
CA ASP A 119 3.55 -6.24 -22.69
C ASP A 119 2.19 -6.61 -22.08
N HIS A 120 2.20 -6.95 -20.79
CA HIS A 120 1.00 -7.32 -20.05
C HIS A 120 0.93 -6.47 -18.78
N ARG A 121 -0.27 -6.01 -18.42
CA ARG A 121 -0.53 -5.11 -17.28
C ARG A 121 -0.16 -5.67 -15.89
N THR A 122 0.37 -6.89 -15.84
CA THR A 122 0.79 -7.58 -14.60
C THR A 122 2.31 -7.67 -14.49
N ILE A 123 3.06 -7.14 -15.47
CA ILE A 123 4.51 -7.03 -15.38
C ILE A 123 4.81 -5.87 -14.43
N ASN A 124 5.68 -6.12 -13.45
CA ASN A 124 6.26 -5.06 -12.64
C ASN A 124 7.51 -4.59 -13.39
N TRP A 125 7.45 -3.48 -14.11
CA TRP A 125 8.63 -2.97 -14.81
C TRP A 125 9.60 -2.36 -13.81
N ALA A 126 10.89 -2.64 -13.94
CA ALA A 126 11.90 -2.09 -13.03
C ALA A 126 11.93 -0.56 -13.06
N THR A 127 11.70 0.04 -14.23
CA THR A 127 11.55 1.49 -14.41
C THR A 127 10.38 2.07 -13.62
N ASP A 128 9.31 1.30 -13.43
CA ASP A 128 8.17 1.79 -12.68
C ASP A 128 8.55 2.01 -11.23
N TYR A 129 9.57 1.31 -10.69
CA TYR A 129 10.01 1.37 -9.30
C TYR A 129 11.39 2.00 -9.12
N ASP A 130 11.91 2.68 -10.15
CA ASP A 130 13.22 3.34 -10.05
C ASP A 130 13.25 4.33 -8.89
N PHE A 131 14.33 4.31 -8.10
CA PHE A 131 14.43 5.14 -6.91
C PHE A 131 14.38 6.63 -7.24
N ASP A 132 15.10 7.08 -8.27
CA ASP A 132 15.23 8.51 -8.56
C ASP A 132 13.93 9.10 -9.13
N GLU A 133 13.12 8.26 -9.79
CA GLU A 133 11.79 8.64 -10.27
C GLU A 133 10.72 8.59 -9.16
N ARG A 134 10.95 7.81 -8.10
CA ARG A 134 9.99 7.63 -6.99
C ARG A 134 10.35 8.35 -5.70
N TRP A 135 11.52 8.93 -5.58
CA TRP A 135 11.93 9.66 -4.38
C TRP A 135 11.77 11.19 -4.55
N PRO A 136 11.16 11.91 -3.58
CA PRO A 136 10.58 11.39 -2.35
C PRO A 136 9.32 10.56 -2.65
N PRO A 137 9.03 9.54 -1.83
CA PRO A 137 7.86 8.72 -2.06
C PRO A 137 6.63 9.61 -1.98
N SER A 138 5.87 9.71 -3.08
CA SER A 138 4.48 10.15 -3.01
C SER A 138 3.75 9.06 -2.27
N GLY A 139 3.77 9.11 -0.93
CA GLY A 139 3.62 7.95 -0.05
C GLY A 139 2.73 6.89 -0.66
N GLU A 140 3.14 5.73 -1.11
CA GLU A 140 2.22 4.74 -1.70
C GLU A 140 1.55 3.86 -0.63
N THR A 141 1.89 4.06 0.64
CA THR A 141 0.99 3.83 1.79
C THR A 141 0.08 5.03 2.08
N GLY A 142 0.26 6.15 1.36
CA GLY A 142 -0.33 7.47 1.56
C GLY A 142 -0.93 8.19 0.33
N ASP A 143 -0.88 7.73 -0.91
CA ASP A 143 -1.14 8.59 -2.09
C ASP A 143 -2.60 8.48 -2.43
N TRP A 144 -3.10 7.25 -2.55
CA TRP A 144 -4.53 7.04 -2.65
C TRP A 144 -5.25 7.38 -1.33
N ARG A 145 -4.60 7.20 -0.17
CA ARG A 145 -5.17 7.57 1.13
C ARG A 145 -5.27 9.09 1.27
N ASP A 146 -4.19 9.80 0.99
CA ASP A 146 -4.14 11.25 1.15
C ASP A 146 -4.90 11.94 0.03
N ALA A 147 -4.94 11.35 -1.17
CA ALA A 147 -5.90 11.73 -2.20
C ALA A 147 -7.33 11.54 -1.70
N VAL A 148 -7.67 10.43 -1.03
CA VAL A 148 -9.00 10.29 -0.41
C VAL A 148 -9.23 11.37 0.65
N VAL A 149 -8.28 11.63 1.55
CA VAL A 149 -8.43 12.67 2.58
C VAL A 149 -8.56 14.06 1.96
N ALA A 150 -7.76 14.39 0.94
CA ALA A 150 -7.82 15.65 0.22
C ALA A 150 -9.15 15.80 -0.55
N ASP A 151 -9.61 14.72 -1.19
CA ASP A 151 -10.89 14.65 -1.91
C ASP A 151 -12.07 14.85 -0.94
N LEU A 152 -12.03 14.24 0.24
CA LEU A 152 -13.02 14.46 1.31
C LEU A 152 -13.00 15.92 1.79
N ARG A 153 -11.82 16.47 2.11
CA ARG A 153 -11.69 17.86 2.56
C ARG A 153 -12.11 18.88 1.52
N ALA A 154 -11.84 18.61 0.24
CA ALA A 154 -12.29 19.45 -0.88
C ALA A 154 -13.82 19.45 -1.05
N ARG A 155 -14.51 18.50 -0.41
CA ARG A 155 -15.99 18.43 -0.30
C ARG A 155 -16.51 18.97 1.04
N ASP A 156 -15.68 19.74 1.75
CA ASP A 156 -15.99 20.28 3.08
C ASP A 156 -16.33 19.21 4.15
N ILE A 157 -15.82 17.98 3.97
CA ILE A 157 -15.94 16.92 4.97
C ILE A 157 -14.78 17.06 5.97
N ASP A 158 -15.11 17.16 7.26
CA ASP A 158 -14.10 17.23 8.30
C ASP A 158 -13.51 15.84 8.60
N VAL A 159 -12.19 15.75 8.56
CA VAL A 159 -11.43 14.49 8.61
C VAL A 159 -10.40 14.53 9.72
N LEU A 160 -10.60 13.69 10.74
CA LEU A 160 -9.65 13.39 11.79
C LEU A 160 -8.87 12.13 11.40
N ASP A 161 -7.55 12.25 11.31
CA ASP A 161 -6.68 11.15 10.90
C ASP A 161 -6.22 10.33 12.13
N ALA A 162 -6.47 9.02 12.12
CA ALA A 162 -6.03 8.09 13.15
C ALA A 162 -4.68 7.42 12.83
N ARG A 163 -3.86 8.01 11.95
CA ARG A 163 -2.48 7.59 11.66
C ARG A 163 -1.72 7.22 12.94
N LYS A 164 -0.96 6.13 12.87
CA LYS A 164 -0.08 5.64 13.95
C LYS A 164 -0.85 5.27 15.24
N SER A 165 -2.13 4.92 15.11
CA SER A 165 -2.96 4.39 16.19
C SER A 165 -3.21 2.89 16.00
N ASP A 166 -3.39 2.15 17.10
CA ASP A 166 -3.89 0.77 17.11
C ASP A 166 -5.43 0.71 16.93
N ALA A 167 -6.06 1.82 16.56
CA ALA A 167 -7.49 1.89 16.32
C ALA A 167 -7.89 0.97 15.15
N PRO A 168 -9.08 0.35 15.20
CA PRO A 168 -9.56 -0.48 14.10
C PRO A 168 -10.11 0.35 12.93
N TYR A 169 -9.91 1.67 12.93
CA TYR A 169 -10.31 2.61 11.88
C TYR A 169 -9.13 3.50 11.50
N GLU A 170 -9.14 3.91 10.25
CA GLU A 170 -8.13 4.76 9.65
C GLU A 170 -8.46 6.25 9.80
N LEU A 171 -9.74 6.62 9.71
CA LEU A 171 -10.22 8.01 9.77
C LEU A 171 -11.42 8.10 10.70
N VAL A 172 -11.67 9.30 11.23
CA VAL A 172 -12.98 9.69 11.78
C VAL A 172 -13.49 10.85 10.94
N LEU A 173 -14.65 10.64 10.30
CA LEU A 173 -15.33 11.68 9.54
C LEU A 173 -16.37 12.34 10.43
N ARG A 174 -16.42 13.67 10.43
CA ARG A 174 -17.36 14.43 11.24
C ARG A 174 -18.38 15.13 10.35
N THR A 175 -19.66 14.92 10.63
CA THR A 175 -20.76 15.62 9.95
C THR A 175 -20.91 17.05 10.48
N GLU A 176 -21.69 17.88 9.78
CA GLU A 176 -22.02 19.25 10.23
C GLU A 176 -22.72 19.27 11.60
N ASP A 177 -23.46 18.21 11.94
CA ASP A 177 -24.14 18.01 13.23
C ASP A 177 -23.23 17.38 14.30
N ASP A 178 -21.90 17.43 14.12
CA ASP A 178 -20.87 16.84 14.99
C ASP A 178 -20.97 15.31 15.19
N ALA A 179 -21.72 14.59 14.34
CA ALA A 179 -21.75 13.13 14.38
C ALA A 179 -20.41 12.57 13.87
N LEU A 180 -19.83 11.62 14.61
CA LEU A 180 -18.54 11.01 14.29
C LEU A 180 -18.73 9.62 13.70
N HIS A 181 -18.11 9.38 12.54
CA HIS A 181 -18.11 8.08 11.87
C HIS A 181 -16.71 7.51 11.77
N ARG A 182 -16.47 6.41 12.50
CA ARG A 182 -15.23 5.62 12.41
C ARG A 182 -15.17 4.97 11.05
N THR A 183 -14.14 5.25 10.28
CA THR A 183 -14.11 4.98 8.85
C THR A 183 -12.87 4.19 8.51
N SER A 184 -13.08 3.06 7.81
CA SER A 184 -11.99 2.29 7.24
C SER A 184 -11.75 2.60 5.78
N LEU A 185 -10.49 2.58 5.35
CA LEU A 185 -10.09 2.82 3.98
C LEU A 185 -9.72 1.52 3.30
N ARG A 186 -10.24 1.26 2.09
CA ARG A 186 -9.94 0.04 1.34
C ARG A 186 -9.58 0.36 -0.12
N PRO A 187 -8.53 -0.28 -0.66
CA PRO A 187 -8.28 -0.21 -2.09
C PRO A 187 -9.32 -1.03 -2.85
N GLY A 188 -9.74 -0.54 -4.01
CA GLY A 188 -10.72 -1.18 -4.88
C GLY A 188 -10.24 -1.30 -6.32
N SER A 189 -10.73 -2.32 -7.01
CA SER A 189 -10.51 -2.51 -8.46
C SER A 189 -11.75 -3.07 -9.15
N VAL A 190 -11.89 -2.86 -10.44
CA VAL A 190 -12.99 -3.39 -11.24
C VAL A 190 -12.61 -4.75 -11.80
N SER A 191 -13.43 -5.75 -11.51
CA SER A 191 -13.31 -7.07 -12.12
C SER A 191 -14.67 -7.72 -12.32
N GLY A 192 -14.91 -8.23 -13.53
CA GLY A 192 -16.22 -8.75 -13.93
C GLY A 192 -17.34 -7.71 -13.88
N GLY A 193 -17.01 -6.43 -14.13
CA GLY A 193 -17.95 -5.31 -14.10
C GLY A 193 -18.38 -4.90 -12.69
N ARG A 194 -17.67 -5.35 -11.66
CA ARG A 194 -17.93 -5.03 -10.24
C ARG A 194 -16.68 -4.50 -9.57
N VAL A 195 -16.84 -3.55 -8.67
CA VAL A 195 -15.80 -3.10 -7.74
C VAL A 195 -15.56 -4.22 -6.72
N ARG A 196 -14.30 -4.61 -6.54
CA ARG A 196 -13.81 -5.58 -5.56
C ARG A 196 -12.83 -4.90 -4.62
N PHE A 197 -13.00 -5.11 -3.33
CA PHE A 197 -12.19 -4.49 -2.27
C PHE A 197 -12.04 -5.38 -1.02
N ASP A 198 -12.97 -6.30 -0.76
CA ASP A 198 -12.95 -7.22 0.40
C ASP A 198 -12.43 -8.66 0.07
N THR A 199 -11.71 -8.87 -1.04
CA THR A 199 -11.33 -10.23 -1.50
C THR A 199 -9.93 -10.71 -1.08
N GLY A 200 -9.28 -10.05 -0.11
CA GLY A 200 -7.88 -10.31 0.29
C GLY A 200 -7.66 -10.58 1.79
N ARG A 201 -6.41 -10.50 2.26
CA ARG A 201 -5.99 -10.71 3.67
C ARG A 201 -6.50 -9.63 4.64
N THR A 202 -6.89 -8.47 4.13
CA THR A 202 -7.38 -7.31 4.90
C THR A 202 -8.88 -7.14 4.69
N ARG A 203 -9.69 -7.88 5.46
CA ARG A 203 -11.14 -7.68 5.50
C ARG A 203 -11.45 -6.31 6.12
N ALA A 204 -12.52 -5.64 5.68
CA ALA A 204 -13.04 -4.51 6.45
C ALA A 204 -13.35 -4.96 7.91
N PRO A 205 -13.06 -4.13 8.92
CA PRO A 205 -13.41 -4.43 10.30
C PRO A 205 -14.93 -4.64 10.43
N GLY A 206 -15.36 -5.34 11.48
CA GLY A 206 -16.79 -5.57 11.71
C GLY A 206 -17.56 -4.27 12.02
N PRO A 207 -18.90 -4.28 11.93
CA PRO A 207 -19.74 -3.10 12.18
C PRO A 207 -19.67 -2.56 13.62
N GLY A 208 -19.13 -3.32 14.58
CA GLY A 208 -18.85 -2.81 15.92
C GLY A 208 -17.58 -1.94 16.00
N ALA A 209 -16.66 -2.11 15.04
CA ALA A 209 -15.36 -1.45 15.03
C ALA A 209 -15.35 -0.18 14.16
N VAL A 210 -16.04 -0.23 13.01
CA VAL A 210 -16.16 0.89 12.07
C VAL A 210 -17.60 1.06 11.61
N ASP A 211 -17.96 2.30 11.33
CA ASP A 211 -19.28 2.71 10.88
C ASP A 211 -19.32 2.79 9.35
N LEU A 212 -18.21 3.21 8.72
CA LEU A 212 -18.08 3.40 7.27
C LEU A 212 -16.88 2.63 6.68
N VAL A 213 -17.00 2.30 5.40
CA VAL A 213 -15.93 1.79 4.55
C VAL A 213 -15.85 2.69 3.31
N LEU A 214 -14.72 3.38 3.13
CA LEU A 214 -14.40 4.09 1.90
C LEU A 214 -13.55 3.21 1.00
N VAL A 215 -14.00 3.03 -0.24
CA VAL A 215 -13.30 2.22 -1.24
C VAL A 215 -12.77 3.11 -2.34
N ARG A 216 -11.45 3.33 -2.40
CA ARG A 216 -10.82 4.05 -3.51
C ARG A 216 -10.60 3.09 -4.68
N CYS A 217 -11.34 3.25 -5.76
CA CYS A 217 -11.27 2.35 -6.89
C CYS A 217 -10.36 2.89 -8.00
N ARG A 218 -9.24 2.21 -8.24
CA ARG A 218 -8.23 2.63 -9.21
C ARG A 218 -8.70 2.65 -10.67
N ASP A 219 -9.68 1.82 -11.03
CA ASP A 219 -10.13 1.68 -12.41
C ASP A 219 -11.24 2.67 -12.78
N THR A 220 -11.95 3.21 -11.79
CA THR A 220 -12.98 4.24 -11.99
C THR A 220 -12.52 5.62 -11.54
N ASP A 221 -11.41 5.70 -10.81
CA ASP A 221 -10.88 6.91 -10.18
C ASP A 221 -11.86 7.55 -9.17
N GLU A 222 -12.77 6.73 -8.62
CA GLU A 222 -13.83 7.15 -7.69
C GLU A 222 -13.59 6.61 -6.27
N THR A 223 -14.12 7.34 -5.29
CA THR A 223 -14.21 6.90 -3.89
C THR A 223 -15.65 6.53 -3.57
N TYR A 224 -15.87 5.28 -3.14
CA TYR A 224 -17.19 4.79 -2.77
C TYR A 224 -17.37 4.73 -1.26
N LEU A 225 -18.45 5.31 -0.74
CA LEU A 225 -18.85 5.27 0.65
C LEU A 225 -19.90 4.18 0.89
N ILE A 226 -19.58 3.28 1.81
CA ILE A 226 -20.43 2.15 2.18
C ILE A 226 -20.60 2.16 3.69
N GLU A 227 -21.85 2.17 4.16
CA GLU A 227 -22.14 1.92 5.58
C GLU A 227 -21.80 0.48 5.92
N ARG A 228 -20.95 0.28 6.94
CA ARG A 228 -20.50 -1.06 7.31
C ARG A 228 -21.64 -1.95 7.77
N ALA A 229 -22.68 -1.38 8.39
CA ALA A 229 -23.87 -2.11 8.83
C ALA A 229 -24.79 -2.58 7.68
N ALA A 230 -24.60 -2.07 6.45
CA ALA A 230 -25.48 -2.40 5.32
C ALA A 230 -25.26 -3.81 4.75
N TYR A 231 -24.22 -4.52 5.18
CA TYR A 231 -23.90 -5.87 4.70
C TYR A 231 -23.23 -6.70 5.79
N ASP A 232 -23.40 -8.02 5.73
CA ASP A 232 -22.84 -8.95 6.71
C ASP A 232 -21.38 -9.31 6.34
N GLU A 233 -21.23 -10.19 5.35
CA GLU A 233 -19.92 -10.71 4.93
C GLU A 233 -19.29 -9.99 3.74
N SER A 234 -20.10 -9.58 2.76
CA SER A 234 -19.62 -8.91 1.55
C SER A 234 -20.73 -8.09 0.88
N ILE A 235 -20.29 -7.09 0.13
CA ILE A 235 -21.13 -6.29 -0.77
C ILE A 235 -20.40 -6.14 -2.11
N SER A 236 -21.13 -6.06 -3.22
CA SER A 236 -20.54 -5.84 -4.54
C SER A 236 -21.19 -4.65 -5.21
N LEU A 237 -20.39 -3.70 -5.69
CA LEU A 237 -20.86 -2.53 -6.43
C LEU A 237 -20.66 -2.75 -7.93
N ARG A 238 -21.69 -2.53 -8.74
CA ARG A 238 -21.65 -2.77 -10.18
C ARG A 238 -21.37 -1.48 -10.95
N VAL A 239 -20.35 -1.48 -11.80
CA VAL A 239 -19.92 -0.26 -12.53
C VAL A 239 -20.83 0.03 -13.73
N ALA A 240 -21.28 -1.02 -14.42
CA ALA A 240 -22.16 -0.89 -15.59
C ALA A 240 -23.55 -1.48 -15.31
N PRO A 241 -24.63 -0.84 -15.80
CA PRO A 241 -25.98 -1.34 -15.63
C PRO A 241 -26.10 -2.74 -16.26
N PRO A 242 -26.73 -3.70 -15.55
CA PRO A 242 -27.02 -5.01 -16.12
C PRO A 242 -28.01 -4.90 -17.28
N ARG A 243 -28.04 -5.91 -18.17
CA ARG A 243 -29.05 -6.00 -19.24
C ARG A 243 -30.50 -6.03 -18.71
N ASN A 244 -30.69 -6.54 -17.49
CA ASN A 244 -31.96 -6.56 -16.77
C ASN A 244 -31.79 -5.85 -15.43
N ASP A 245 -32.69 -4.91 -15.12
CA ASP A 245 -32.68 -4.19 -13.85
C ASP A 245 -33.20 -5.10 -12.72
N ASP A 246 -32.34 -5.46 -11.76
CA ASP A 246 -32.71 -6.13 -10.51
C ASP A 246 -32.53 -5.13 -9.37
N ALA A 247 -33.60 -4.88 -8.61
CA ALA A 247 -33.63 -3.95 -7.49
C ALA A 247 -32.59 -4.26 -6.38
N ARG A 248 -32.03 -5.48 -6.34
CA ARG A 248 -30.96 -5.88 -5.42
C ARG A 248 -29.56 -5.54 -5.94
N THR A 249 -29.45 -4.91 -7.10
CA THR A 249 -28.16 -4.53 -7.68
C THR A 249 -27.68 -3.22 -7.07
N HIS A 250 -26.63 -3.27 -6.25
CA HIS A 250 -25.92 -2.07 -5.82
C HIS A 250 -25.10 -1.51 -6.99
N ARG A 251 -25.50 -0.36 -7.55
CA ARG A 251 -24.75 0.30 -8.61
C ARG A 251 -23.66 1.17 -8.00
N ALA A 252 -22.43 1.10 -8.52
CA ALA A 252 -21.30 1.86 -8.00
C ALA A 252 -21.57 3.38 -7.97
N ALA A 253 -22.26 3.89 -9.00
CA ALA A 253 -22.66 5.30 -9.06
C ALA A 253 -23.58 5.74 -7.92
N ASP A 254 -24.27 4.83 -7.24
CA ASP A 254 -25.16 5.15 -6.10
C ASP A 254 -24.42 5.14 -4.76
N TYR A 255 -23.12 4.85 -4.76
CA TYR A 255 -22.29 4.73 -3.57
C TYR A 255 -21.13 5.74 -3.60
N THR A 256 -21.10 6.71 -4.51
CA THR A 256 -20.07 7.76 -4.47
C THR A 256 -20.21 8.59 -3.19
N VAL A 257 -19.09 9.12 -2.67
CA VAL A 257 -19.12 10.00 -1.48
C VAL A 257 -20.12 11.14 -1.68
N GLU A 258 -20.12 11.76 -2.86
CA GLU A 258 -21.00 12.89 -3.20
C GLU A 258 -22.50 12.57 -3.05
N ARG A 259 -22.91 11.31 -3.25
CA ARG A 259 -24.31 10.90 -3.12
C ARG A 259 -24.70 10.40 -1.74
N ARG A 260 -23.71 9.96 -0.95
CA ARG A 260 -23.95 9.23 0.31
C ARG A 260 -23.46 9.98 1.54
N TRP A 261 -22.79 11.11 1.37
CA TRP A 261 -22.40 11.98 2.46
C TRP A 261 -23.42 13.11 2.67
N PRO A 262 -23.84 13.39 3.92
CA PRO A 262 -23.61 12.57 5.10
C PRO A 262 -24.41 11.25 5.06
N PRO A 263 -23.92 10.18 5.71
CA PRO A 263 -24.67 8.93 5.84
C PRO A 263 -25.97 9.13 6.64
N ALA A 264 -26.94 8.24 6.41
CA ALA A 264 -28.27 8.28 7.02
C ALA A 264 -28.27 7.91 8.52
#